data_AF-A0A3C0TR83-F1
#
_entry.id   AF-A0A3C0TR83-F1
#
_cell.length_a   1.000
_cell.length_b   1.000
_cell.length_c   1.000
_cell.angle_alpha   90.00
_cell.angle_beta   90.00
_cell.angle_gamma   90.00
#
_symmetry.space_group_name_H-M   'P 1'
#
loop_
_entity.id
_entity.type
_entity.pdbx_description
1 polymer ?
#
loop_
_entity_poly.entity_id
_entity_poly.type
_entity_poly.pdbx_seq_one_letter_code
_entity_poly.pdbx_strand_id
1 'polypeptide(L)' 'AAELSARFPAAEVTSRQVAMVSVIGSDIGSLGIVARAAGALESARVRIVGMQHQMRNVDIQFLVAPEDFEKAVMAL' A
#
# COMPACT_ATOMS: atom_id res chain seq x y z
N ALA A 1 7.63 -16.74 -10.09
CA ALA A 1 6.52 -17.68 -9.88
C ALA A 1 6.98 -19.13 -10.01
N ALA A 2 7.55 -19.56 -11.15
CA ALA A 2 7.92 -20.97 -11.39
C ALA A 2 8.81 -21.61 -10.31
N GLU A 3 9.86 -20.92 -9.85
CA GLU A 3 10.73 -21.43 -8.77
C GLU A 3 9.98 -21.59 -7.43
N LEU A 4 9.16 -20.59 -7.07
CA LEU A 4 8.34 -20.63 -5.85
C LEU A 4 7.33 -21.78 -5.90
N SER A 5 6.65 -21.98 -7.04
CA SER A 5 5.73 -23.10 -7.22
C SER A 5 6.42 -24.46 -7.12
N ALA A 6 7.65 -24.59 -7.65
CA ALA A 6 8.42 -25.83 -7.52
C ALA A 6 8.84 -26.12 -6.07
N ARG A 7 9.18 -25.08 -5.30
CA ARG A 7 9.57 -25.21 -3.89
C ARG A 7 8.38 -25.41 -2.95
N PHE A 8 7.21 -24.93 -3.32
CA PHE A 8 5.99 -24.97 -2.50
C PHE A 8 4.81 -25.56 -3.30
N PRO A 9 4.82 -26.88 -3.58
CA PRO A 9 3.85 -27.51 -4.48
C PRO A 9 2.41 -27.52 -3.94
N ALA A 10 2.22 -27.30 -2.64
CA ALA A 10 0.90 -27.16 -2.01
C ALA A 10 0.36 -25.71 -2.00
N ALA A 11 1.15 -24.74 -2.46
CA ALA A 11 0.76 -23.32 -2.45
C ALA A 11 0.28 -22.85 -3.82
N GLU A 12 -0.76 -22.02 -3.83
CA GLU A 12 -1.12 -21.23 -5.00
C GLU A 12 -0.26 -19.97 -5.06
N VAL A 13 0.52 -19.81 -6.13
CA VAL A 13 1.43 -18.66 -6.31
C VAL A 13 0.88 -17.76 -7.41
N THR A 14 0.47 -16.56 -7.03
CA THR A 14 0.02 -15.54 -7.97
C THR A 14 0.91 -14.31 -7.91
N SER A 15 0.91 -13.53 -8.99
CA SER A 15 1.65 -12.27 -9.08
C SER A 15 0.82 -11.26 -9.86
N ARG A 16 0.90 -10.00 -9.47
CA ARG A 16 0.31 -8.88 -10.20
C ARG A 16 1.19 -7.65 -10.03
N GLN A 17 1.15 -6.77 -11.03
CA GLN A 17 1.77 -5.46 -10.91
C GLN A 17 0.99 -4.60 -9.92
N VAL A 18 1.73 -3.84 -9.13
CA VAL A 18 1.21 -2.86 -8.17
C VAL A 18 2.14 -1.66 -8.19
N ALA A 19 1.62 -0.49 -7.82
CA ALA A 19 2.44 0.64 -7.44
C ALA A 19 2.39 0.84 -5.92
N MET A 20 3.43 1.46 -5.37
CA MET A 20 3.52 1.77 -3.95
C MET A 20 3.60 3.29 -3.78
N VAL A 21 2.75 3.83 -2.90
CA VAL A 21 2.79 5.22 -2.46
C VAL A 21 2.95 5.26 -0.96
N SER A 22 3.57 6.32 -0.43
CA SER A 22 3.84 6.43 1.00
C SER A 22 3.63 7.85 1.50
N VAL A 23 2.98 7.97 2.66
CA VAL A 23 3.00 9.21 3.44
C VAL A 23 4.22 9.15 4.33
N ILE A 24 5.15 10.11 4.18
CA ILE A 24 6.41 10.18 4.94
C ILE A 24 6.43 11.47 5.75
N GLY A 25 6.84 11.40 7.01
CA GLY A 25 6.84 12.52 7.93
C GLY A 25 7.69 12.23 9.17
N SER A 26 8.16 13.28 9.84
CA SER A 26 9.03 13.16 11.02
C SER A 26 8.30 12.65 12.27
N ASP A 27 6.97 12.80 12.32
CA ASP A 27 6.12 12.26 13.38
C ASP A 27 4.76 11.85 12.81
N ILE A 28 4.70 10.64 12.26
CA ILE A 28 3.45 10.04 11.77
C ILE A 28 2.77 9.21 12.89
N GLY A 29 3.17 9.38 14.15
CA GLY A 29 2.58 8.66 15.28
C GLY A 29 1.24 9.23 15.75
N SER A 30 0.81 10.37 15.19
CA SER A 30 -0.43 11.03 15.62
C SER A 30 -1.67 10.15 15.43
N LEU A 31 -2.59 10.20 16.41
CA LEU A 31 -3.82 9.43 16.38
C LEU A 31 -4.63 9.73 15.11
N GLY A 32 -5.01 8.68 14.39
CA GLY A 32 -5.94 8.78 13.26
C GLY A 32 -5.29 9.02 11.90
N ILE A 33 -3.96 9.10 11.78
CA ILE A 33 -3.32 9.26 10.47
C ILE A 33 -3.67 8.14 9.48
N VAL A 34 -3.72 6.88 9.94
CA VAL A 34 -4.08 5.74 9.09
C VAL A 34 -5.50 5.91 8.55
N ALA A 35 -6.45 6.31 9.40
CA ALA A 35 -7.83 6.56 9.01
C ALA A 35 -7.95 7.73 8.03
N ARG A 36 -7.18 8.81 8.24
CA ARG A 36 -7.14 9.97 7.34
C ARG A 36 -6.58 9.60 5.97
N ALA A 37 -5.45 8.89 5.92
CA ALA A 37 -4.84 8.44 4.68
C ALA A 37 -5.75 7.47 3.91
N ALA A 38 -6.33 6.47 4.60
CA ALA A 38 -7.29 5.56 3.99
C ALA A 38 -8.55 6.30 3.48
N GLY A 39 -9.07 7.26 4.25
CA GLY A 39 -10.21 8.08 3.85
C GLY A 39 -9.93 9.00 2.67
N ALA A 40 -8.71 9.52 2.55
CA ALA A 40 -8.29 10.33 1.41
C ALA A 40 -8.22 9.50 0.12
N LEU A 41 -7.62 8.30 0.18
CA LEU A 41 -7.59 7.35 -0.93
C LEU A 41 -9.01 6.90 -1.34
N GLU A 42 -9.89 6.61 -0.38
CA GLU A 42 -11.28 6.26 -0.66
C GLU A 42 -12.04 7.42 -1.33
N SER A 43 -11.87 8.65 -0.84
CA SER A 43 -12.48 9.86 -1.42
C SER A 43 -12.01 10.10 -2.86
N ALA A 44 -10.74 9.80 -3.13
CA ALA A 44 -10.17 9.81 -4.46
C ALA A 44 -10.56 8.58 -5.29
N ARG A 45 -11.36 7.63 -4.78
CA ARG A 45 -11.69 6.36 -5.46
C ARG A 45 -10.43 5.60 -5.89
N VAL A 46 -9.45 5.49 -5.00
CA VAL A 46 -8.24 4.68 -5.16
C VAL A 46 -8.38 3.42 -4.30
N ARG A 47 -8.37 2.25 -4.93
CA ARG A 47 -8.46 0.98 -4.20
C ARG A 47 -7.13 0.65 -3.54
N ILE A 48 -7.16 0.46 -2.22
CA ILE A 48 -6.02 -0.07 -1.48
C ILE A 48 -5.92 -1.58 -1.70
N VAL A 49 -4.79 -2.02 -2.24
CA VAL A 49 -4.45 -3.44 -2.44
C VAL A 49 -3.86 -4.06 -1.17
N GLY A 50 -3.10 -3.27 -0.44
CA GLY A 50 -2.42 -3.66 0.79
C GLY A 50 -1.85 -2.43 1.46
N MET A 51 -1.57 -2.54 2.75
CA MET A 51 -1.03 -1.46 3.56
C MET A 51 0.01 -2.01 4.51
N GLN A 52 1.09 -1.26 4.72
CA GLN A 52 2.10 -1.56 5.72
C GLN A 52 2.36 -0.31 6.58
N HIS A 53 2.29 -0.48 7.90
CA HIS A 53 2.64 0.54 8.89
C HIS A 53 3.88 0.08 9.65
N GLN A 54 4.95 0.88 9.58
CA GLN A 54 6.23 0.52 10.22
C GLN A 54 6.22 0.88 11.70
N MET A 55 7.01 0.16 12.50
CA MET A 55 7.19 0.44 13.93
C MET A 55 7.82 1.81 14.23
N ARG A 56 8.56 2.39 13.28
CA ARG A 56 9.27 3.67 13.47
C ARG A 56 8.38 4.90 13.33
N ASN A 57 7.09 4.77 13.01
CA ASN A 57 6.16 5.89 12.83
C ASN A 57 6.70 7.00 11.88
N VAL A 58 7.52 6.62 10.89
CA VAL A 58 8.14 7.53 9.90
C VAL A 58 7.47 7.46 8.54
N ASP A 59 6.71 6.39 8.27
CA ASP A 59 5.98 6.22 7.03
C ASP A 59 4.78 5.25 7.15
N ILE A 60 3.82 5.42 6.24
CA ILE A 60 2.72 4.48 5.99
C ILE A 60 2.69 4.20 4.49
N GLN A 61 2.86 2.94 4.12
CA GLN A 61 2.93 2.50 2.73
C GLN A 61 1.62 1.88 2.28
N PHE A 62 1.15 2.27 1.10
CA PHE A 62 -0.03 1.72 0.45
C PHE A 62 0.35 1.13 -0.90
N LEU A 63 -0.13 -0.09 -1.16
CA LEU A 63 -0.10 -0.70 -2.48
C LEU A 63 -1.39 -0.35 -3.21
N VAL A 64 -1.27 0.08 -4.46
CA VAL A 64 -2.39 0.48 -5.34
C VAL A 64 -2.20 -0.10 -6.75
N ALA A 65 -3.22 0.04 -7.60
CA ALA A 65 -3.08 -0.29 -9.02
C ALA A 65 -2.10 0.69 -9.70
N PRO A 66 -1.23 0.25 -10.64
CA PRO A 66 -0.29 1.15 -11.31
C PRO A 66 -0.93 2.38 -11.96
N GLU A 67 -2.11 2.21 -12.56
CA GLU A 67 -2.91 3.28 -13.17
C GLU A 67 -3.44 4.33 -12.18
N ASP A 68 -3.55 3.97 -10.90
CA ASP A 68 -4.01 4.87 -9.84
C ASP A 68 -2.85 5.60 -9.14
N PHE A 69 -1.58 5.36 -9.53
CA PHE A 69 -0.40 5.89 -8.84
C PHE A 69 -0.45 7.41 -8.67
N GLU A 70 -0.58 8.17 -9.76
CA GLU A 70 -0.61 9.63 -9.73
C GLU A 70 -1.80 10.15 -8.91
N LYS A 71 -2.94 9.48 -9.02
CA LYS A 71 -4.16 9.81 -8.28
C LYS A 71 -3.98 9.60 -6.78
N ALA A 72 -3.29 8.54 -6.39
CA ALA A 72 -2.97 8.22 -5.01
C ALA A 72 -1.96 9.23 -4.44
N VAL A 73 -0.95 9.62 -5.22
CA VAL A 73 0.01 10.67 -4.84
C VAL A 73 -0.68 12.03 -4.62
N MET A 74 -1.61 12.41 -5.49
CA MET A 74 -2.37 13.67 -5.32
C MET A 74 -3.34 13.66 -4.14
N ALA A 75 -3.82 12.49 -3.72
CA ALA A 75 -4.80 12.35 -2.66
C ALA A 75 -4.19 12.37 -1.26
N LEU A 76 -2.95 11.92 -1.12
CA LEU A 76 -2.21 11.77 0.14
C LEU A 76 -1.46 13.04 0.54
#